data_AF-A0A1V4ECH5-F1
#
_entry.id   AF-A0A1V4ECH5-F1
#
_cell.length_a   1.000
_cell.length_b   1.000
_cell.length_c   1.000
_cell.angle_alpha   90.00
_cell.angle_beta   90.00
_cell.angle_gamma   90.00
#
_symmetry.space_group_name_H-M   'P 1'
#
loop_
_entity.id
_entity.type
_entity.pdbx_description
1 polymer ?
#
loop_
_entity_poly.entity_id
_entity_poly.type
_entity_poly.pdbx_seq_one_letter_code
_entity_poly.pdbx_strand_id
1 'polypeptide(L)'
;MPGLDVPGEQDDAGITVDVMARRGGPLADYAAVVDGAQSDPSAVWVFLLFVLGNLVGTLLLGLALLRARVVPLWAAAGIMAWPLLHVIGLVAGTEWFEVAGALTQAVGLAVTGARLAAASR
;
A
#
# COMPACT_ATOMS: atom_id res chain seq x y z
N MET A 1 -8.14 -47.38 -9.95
CA MET A 1 -9.51 -46.85 -9.84
C MET A 1 -9.48 -45.38 -10.22
N PRO A 2 -10.37 -44.92 -11.10
CA PRO A 2 -10.51 -43.53 -11.52
C PRO A 2 -11.31 -42.71 -10.48
N GLY A 3 -11.04 -41.40 -10.43
CA GLY A 3 -11.95 -40.39 -9.88
C GLY A 3 -11.81 -40.09 -8.39
N LEU A 4 -11.15 -38.97 -8.08
CA LEU A 4 -11.71 -37.96 -7.17
C LEU A 4 -11.30 -36.59 -7.74
N ASP A 5 -12.22 -36.00 -8.49
CA ASP A 5 -12.27 -34.56 -8.72
C ASP A 5 -12.25 -33.87 -7.36
N VAL A 6 -11.17 -33.18 -7.03
CA VAL A 6 -11.16 -32.24 -5.91
C VAL A 6 -11.73 -30.93 -6.45
N PRO A 7 -12.88 -30.47 -5.94
CA PRO A 7 -13.52 -29.25 -6.40
C PRO A 7 -12.77 -28.03 -5.87
N GLY A 8 -12.58 -27.03 -6.74
CA GLY A 8 -12.28 -25.66 -6.37
C GLY A 8 -10.79 -25.40 -6.15
N GLU A 9 -10.11 -25.02 -7.22
CA GLU A 9 -8.92 -24.16 -7.15
C GLU A 9 -9.38 -22.80 -6.61
N GLN A 10 -9.53 -22.74 -5.29
CA GLN A 10 -9.85 -21.54 -4.54
C GLN A 10 -8.51 -20.91 -4.21
N ASP A 11 -8.20 -19.76 -4.81
CA ASP A 11 -6.98 -18.96 -4.65
C ASP A 11 -6.35 -19.08 -3.23
N ASP A 12 -5.43 -20.05 -3.06
CA ASP A 12 -4.86 -20.46 -1.78
C ASP A 12 -3.87 -19.42 -1.19
N ALA A 13 -3.51 -18.41 -1.98
CA ALA A 13 -2.53 -17.40 -1.60
C ALA A 13 -2.96 -16.61 -0.35
N GLY A 14 -4.25 -16.26 -0.24
CA GLY A 14 -4.78 -15.53 0.91
C GLY A 14 -4.86 -16.36 2.20
N ILE A 15 -5.13 -17.67 2.05
CA ILE A 15 -5.21 -18.61 3.18
C ILE A 15 -3.81 -18.92 3.71
N THR A 16 -2.81 -19.00 2.82
CA THR A 16 -1.42 -19.35 3.17
C THR A 16 -0.77 -18.32 4.09
N VAL A 17 -1.00 -17.02 3.86
CA VAL A 17 -0.42 -15.93 4.67
C VAL A 17 -1.00 -15.86 6.08
N ASP A 18 -2.32 -16.07 6.25
CA ASP A 18 -2.97 -16.10 7.58
C ASP A 18 -2.53 -17.33 8.40
N VAL A 19 -2.42 -18.49 7.75
CA VAL A 19 -1.90 -19.72 8.38
C VAL A 19 -0.46 -19.54 8.84
N MET A 20 0.37 -18.88 8.02
CA MET A 20 1.75 -18.55 8.33
C MET A 20 1.87 -17.60 9.53
N ALA A 21 1.12 -16.49 9.53
CA ALA A 21 1.12 -15.54 10.64
C ALA A 21 0.71 -16.16 11.97
N ARG A 22 -0.24 -17.11 11.97
CA ARG A 22 -0.72 -17.81 13.17
C ARG A 22 0.22 -18.91 13.66
N ARG A 23 0.99 -19.54 12.78
CA ARG A 23 1.84 -20.69 13.12
C ARG A 23 3.12 -20.28 13.83
N GLY A 24 3.68 -19.11 13.49
CA GLY A 24 4.96 -18.63 14.04
C GLY A 24 6.14 -19.45 13.48
N GLY A 25 7.15 -18.78 12.95
CA GLY A 25 8.21 -19.42 12.17
C GLY A 25 9.33 -18.44 11.80
N PRO A 26 10.44 -18.92 11.22
CA PRO A 26 11.55 -18.06 10.82
C PRO A 26 11.09 -16.98 9.83
N LEU A 27 11.42 -15.72 10.11
CA LEU A 27 11.06 -14.55 9.26
C LEU A 27 11.46 -14.72 7.79
N ALA A 28 12.58 -15.42 7.54
CA ALA A 28 13.09 -15.68 6.19
C ALA A 28 12.13 -16.55 5.35
N ASP A 29 11.40 -17.48 5.98
CA ASP A 29 10.48 -18.37 5.27
C ASP A 29 9.21 -17.60 4.84
N TYR A 30 8.77 -16.62 5.64
CA TYR A 30 7.66 -15.74 5.28
C TYR A 30 8.03 -14.80 4.13
N ALA A 31 9.24 -14.22 4.16
CA ALA A 31 9.73 -13.40 3.07
C ALA A 31 9.76 -14.18 1.74
N ALA A 32 10.27 -15.42 1.75
CA ALA A 32 10.35 -16.25 0.55
C ALA A 32 8.97 -16.59 -0.05
N VAL A 33 7.94 -16.77 0.78
CA VAL A 33 6.57 -17.04 0.33
C VAL A 33 5.92 -15.80 -0.26
N VAL A 34 6.14 -14.63 0.36
CA VAL A 34 5.68 -13.35 -0.18
C VAL A 34 6.35 -13.05 -1.52
N ASP A 35 7.68 -13.22 -1.61
CA ASP A 35 8.44 -13.06 -2.86
C ASP A 35 7.95 -14.03 -3.94
N GLY A 36 7.64 -15.28 -3.57
CA GLY A 36 7.07 -16.28 -4.47
C GLY A 36 5.69 -15.89 -5.00
N ALA A 37 4.81 -15.37 -4.14
CA ALA A 37 3.48 -14.90 -4.56
C ALA A 37 3.55 -13.63 -5.42
N GLN A 38 4.51 -12.73 -5.17
CA GLN A 38 4.69 -11.50 -5.92
C GLN A 38 5.37 -11.69 -7.28
N SER A 39 6.08 -12.82 -7.46
CA SER A 39 6.73 -13.19 -8.73
C SER A 39 5.82 -13.95 -9.69
N ASP A 40 4.56 -14.23 -9.30
CA ASP A 40 3.57 -14.83 -10.18
C ASP A 40 3.16 -13.89 -11.33
N PRO A 41 3.37 -14.27 -12.61
CA PRO A 41 2.99 -13.46 -13.76
C PRO A 41 1.50 -13.08 -13.79
N SER A 42 0.60 -13.92 -13.26
CA SER A 42 -0.83 -13.60 -13.17
C SER A 42 -1.14 -12.46 -12.20
N ALA A 43 -0.31 -12.27 -11.17
CA ALA A 43 -0.47 -11.22 -10.18
C ALA A 43 0.10 -9.86 -10.64
N VAL A 44 0.94 -9.84 -11.68
CA VAL A 44 1.63 -8.62 -12.14
C VAL A 44 0.65 -7.51 -12.51
N TRP A 45 -0.46 -7.79 -13.19
CA TRP A 45 -1.41 -6.75 -13.55
C TRP A 45 -2.15 -6.17 -12.33
N VAL A 46 -2.46 -7.01 -11.33
CA VAL A 46 -3.06 -6.58 -10.06
C VAL A 46 -2.08 -5.71 -9.29
N PHE A 47 -0.81 -6.13 -9.23
CA PHE A 47 0.25 -5.37 -8.62
C PHE A 47 0.44 -4.01 -9.31
N LEU A 48 0.45 -3.96 -10.64
CA LEU A 48 0.55 -2.70 -11.39
C LEU A 48 -0.66 -1.79 -11.14
N LEU A 49 -1.88 -2.34 -11.06
CA LEU A 49 -3.06 -1.57 -10.71
C LEU A 49 -2.98 -1.02 -9.28
N PHE A 50 -2.49 -1.84 -8.33
CA PHE A 50 -2.23 -1.41 -6.96
C PHE A 50 -1.19 -0.29 -6.91
N VAL A 51 -0.04 -0.44 -7.56
CA VAL A 51 1.01 0.58 -7.64
C VAL A 51 0.47 1.87 -8.26
N LEU A 52 -0.29 1.77 -9.36
CA LEU A 52 -0.90 2.91 -10.01
C LEU A 52 -1.89 3.62 -9.07
N GLY A 53 -2.83 2.90 -8.49
CA GLY A 53 -3.82 3.47 -7.57
C GLY A 53 -3.18 4.06 -6.32
N ASN A 54 -2.20 3.38 -5.73
CA ASN A 54 -1.56 3.77 -4.50
C ASN A 54 -0.66 5.00 -4.68
N LEU A 55 0.21 5.00 -5.69
CA LEU A 55 1.12 6.13 -5.95
C LEU A 55 0.39 7.28 -6.65
N VAL A 56 -0.23 7.01 -7.79
CA VAL A 56 -0.86 8.06 -8.61
C VAL A 56 -2.12 8.57 -7.94
N GLY A 57 -2.94 7.71 -7.35
CA GLY A 57 -4.14 8.14 -6.62
C GLY A 57 -3.80 9.05 -5.44
N THR A 58 -2.75 8.73 -4.67
CA THR A 58 -2.31 9.57 -3.53
C THR A 58 -1.76 10.92 -4.01
N LEU A 59 -0.97 10.94 -5.09
CA LEU A 59 -0.49 12.18 -5.70
C LEU A 59 -1.64 13.05 -6.22
N LEU A 60 -2.62 12.44 -6.90
CA LEU A 60 -3.79 13.13 -7.41
C LEU A 60 -4.67 13.68 -6.29
N LEU A 61 -4.84 12.93 -5.19
CA LEU A 61 -5.57 13.39 -4.00
C LEU A 61 -4.90 14.63 -3.41
N GLY A 62 -3.58 14.58 -3.18
CA GLY A 62 -2.84 15.74 -2.70
C GLY A 62 -2.92 16.93 -3.65
N LEU A 63 -2.78 16.71 -4.95
CA LEU A 63 -2.90 17.75 -5.97
C LEU A 63 -4.31 18.37 -6.02
N ALA A 64 -5.35 17.55 -5.91
CA ALA A 64 -6.74 18.01 -5.85
C ALA A 64 -6.96 18.89 -4.62
N LEU A 65 -6.41 18.52 -3.46
CA LEU A 65 -6.45 19.33 -2.24
C LEU A 65 -5.67 20.64 -2.38
N LEU A 66 -4.49 20.61 -2.99
CA LEU A 66 -3.72 21.82 -3.32
C LEU A 66 -4.49 22.76 -4.23
N ARG A 67 -5.16 22.21 -5.26
CA ARG A 67 -5.97 22.98 -6.23
C ARG A 67 -7.23 23.53 -5.59
N ALA A 68 -7.90 22.76 -4.73
CA ALA A 68 -9.15 23.16 -4.08
C ALA A 68 -8.92 24.21 -2.98
N ARG A 69 -7.70 24.32 -2.42
CA ARG A 69 -7.32 25.30 -1.38
C ARG A 69 -8.19 25.20 -0.11
N VAL A 70 -8.85 24.06 0.11
CA VAL A 70 -9.72 23.78 1.26
C VAL A 70 -8.97 23.38 2.53
N VAL A 71 -7.69 23.02 2.39
CA VAL A 71 -6.81 22.61 3.48
C VAL A 71 -5.47 23.35 3.43
N PRO A 72 -4.70 23.40 4.53
CA PRO A 72 -3.38 23.99 4.53
C PRO A 72 -2.46 23.34 3.48
N LEU A 73 -1.68 24.17 2.78
CA LEU A 73 -0.77 23.74 1.71
C LEU A 73 0.18 22.63 2.17
N TRP A 74 0.72 22.76 3.39
CA TRP A 74 1.66 21.80 3.96
C TRP A 74 1.02 20.43 4.22
N ALA A 75 -0.28 20.36 4.54
CA ALA A 75 -0.96 19.09 4.78
C ALA A 75 -1.14 18.32 3.47
N ALA A 76 -1.53 19.02 2.41
CA ALA A 76 -1.64 18.44 1.07
C ALA A 76 -0.26 18.05 0.51
N ALA A 77 0.78 18.86 0.74
CA ALA A 77 2.15 18.51 0.40
C ALA A 77 2.65 17.26 1.17
N GLY A 78 2.27 17.13 2.45
CA GLY A 78 2.60 15.96 3.26
C GLY A 78 1.99 14.66 2.72
N ILE A 79 0.76 14.72 2.19
CA ILE A 79 0.13 13.57 1.50
C ILE A 79 0.92 13.18 0.25
N MET A 80 1.38 14.16 -0.53
CA MET A 80 2.17 13.91 -1.75
C MET A 80 3.61 13.48 -1.46
N ALA A 81 4.13 13.72 -0.25
CA ALA A 81 5.51 13.40 0.09
C ALA A 81 5.78 11.89 0.12
N TRP A 82 4.85 11.10 0.67
CA TRP A 82 5.05 9.64 0.77
C TRP A 82 5.33 8.95 -0.56
N PRO A 83 4.51 9.08 -1.63
CA PRO A 83 4.78 8.37 -2.87
C PRO A 83 6.14 8.74 -3.49
N LEU A 84 6.59 9.98 -3.32
CA LEU A 84 7.92 10.40 -3.76
C LEU A 84 9.04 9.78 -2.91
N LEU A 85 8.91 9.86 -1.59
CA LEU A 85 9.88 9.27 -0.66
C LEU A 85 9.92 7.75 -0.78
N HIS A 86 8.79 7.11 -1.05
CA HIS A 86 8.69 5.67 -1.24
C HIS A 86 9.48 5.22 -2.48
N VAL A 87 9.31 5.89 -3.63
CA VAL A 87 10.12 5.60 -4.83
C VAL A 87 11.61 5.85 -4.57
N ILE A 88 11.96 6.91 -3.84
CA ILE A 88 13.36 7.17 -3.45
C ILE A 88 13.90 6.07 -2.55
N GLY A 89 13.12 5.60 -1.56
CA GLY A 89 13.48 4.51 -0.65
C GLY A 89 13.76 3.20 -1.38
N LEU A 90 12.90 2.84 -2.34
CA LEU A 90 13.08 1.66 -3.20
C LEU A 90 14.38 1.74 -4.02
N VAL A 91 14.69 2.90 -4.59
CA VAL A 91 15.92 3.09 -5.38
C VAL A 91 17.18 3.12 -4.49
N ALA A 92 17.09 3.74 -3.33
CA ALA A 92 18.19 3.87 -2.39
C ALA A 92 18.42 2.60 -1.54
N GLY A 93 17.48 1.64 -1.57
CA GLY A 93 17.54 0.41 -0.77
C GLY A 93 17.42 0.67 0.74
N THR A 94 16.66 1.68 1.16
CA THR A 94 16.50 2.04 2.58
C THR A 94 15.05 2.35 2.92
N GLU A 95 14.58 1.75 4.02
CA GLU A 95 13.20 1.86 4.49
C GLU A 95 12.90 3.22 5.15
N TRP A 96 13.94 3.97 5.54
CA TRP A 96 13.76 5.22 6.30
C TRP A 96 12.95 6.28 5.56
N PHE A 97 13.09 6.36 4.24
CA PHE A 97 12.29 7.30 3.45
C PHE A 97 10.82 6.88 3.41
N GLU A 98 10.54 5.58 3.34
CA GLU A 98 9.17 5.07 3.35
C GLU A 98 8.48 5.37 4.68
N VAL A 99 9.18 5.12 5.79
CA VAL A 99 8.68 5.41 7.15
C VAL A 99 8.44 6.90 7.35
N ALA A 100 9.43 7.75 7.03
CA ALA A 100 9.30 9.19 7.16
C ALA A 100 8.19 9.76 6.26
N GLY A 101 8.09 9.25 5.04
CA GLY A 101 7.01 9.58 4.12
C GLY A 101 5.65 9.20 4.70
N ALA A 102 5.51 7.98 5.24
CA ALA A 102 4.24 7.44 5.68
C ALA A 102 3.72 8.22 6.89
N LEU A 103 4.60 8.56 7.83
CA LEU A 103 4.28 9.43 8.95
C LEU A 103 3.81 10.81 8.48
N THR A 104 4.51 11.40 7.50
CA THR A 104 4.16 12.71 6.98
C THR A 104 2.80 12.69 6.26
N GLN A 105 2.52 11.65 5.47
CA GLN A 105 1.21 11.45 4.84
C GLN A 105 0.11 11.26 5.88
N ALA A 106 0.34 10.46 6.92
CA ALA A 106 -0.63 10.22 7.98
C ALA A 106 -1.02 11.54 8.68
N VAL A 107 -0.04 12.39 9.00
CA VAL A 107 -0.30 13.73 9.55
C VAL A 107 -1.10 14.59 8.58
N GLY A 108 -0.72 14.60 7.29
CA GLY A 108 -1.43 15.36 6.25
C GLY A 108 -2.89 14.94 6.09
N LEU A 109 -3.17 13.63 6.10
CA LEU A 109 -4.52 13.07 6.05
C LEU A 109 -5.32 13.41 7.32
N ALA A 110 -4.73 13.27 8.50
CA ALA A 110 -5.41 13.58 9.76
C ALA A 110 -5.86 15.06 9.82
N VAL A 111 -4.97 15.97 9.42
CA VAL A 111 -5.26 17.41 9.36
C VAL A 111 -6.34 17.71 8.32
N THR A 112 -6.26 17.09 7.15
CA THR A 112 -7.27 17.22 6.10
C THR A 112 -8.63 16.76 6.57
N GLY A 113 -8.72 15.58 7.18
CA GLY A 113 -9.95 15.04 7.75
C GLY A 113 -10.54 15.94 8.83
N ALA A 114 -9.72 16.42 9.76
CA ALA A 114 -10.15 17.34 10.81
C ALA A 114 -10.71 18.66 10.25
N ARG A 115 -10.07 19.21 9.22
CA ARG A 115 -10.52 20.46 8.57
C ARG A 115 -11.85 20.27 7.84
N LEU A 116 -12.02 19.19 7.09
CA LEU A 116 -13.26 18.91 6.36
C LEU A 116 -14.41 18.59 7.32
N ALA A 117 -14.14 17.87 8.42
CA ALA A 117 -15.13 17.61 9.46
C ALA A 117 -15.56 18.89 10.21
N ALA A 118 -14.65 19.84 10.40
CA ALA A 118 -14.99 21.13 11.01
C ALA A 118 -15.80 22.03 10.07
N ALA A 119 -15.60 21.93 8.75
CA ALA A 119 -16.31 22.73 7.74
C ALA A 119 -17.72 22.21 7.40
N SER A 120 -18.04 20.98 7.80
CA SER A 120 -19.35 20.34 7.57
C SER A 120 -20.32 20.49 8.73
N ARG A 121 -19.93 21.21 9.78
CA ARG A 121 -20.77 21.61 10.92
C ARG A 121 -21.25 23.05 10.74
#